data_AF-A0A3D8P961-F1
#
_entry.id   AF-A0A3D8P961-F1
#
_cell.length_a   1.000
_cell.length_b   1.000
_cell.length_c   1.000
_cell.angle_alpha   90.00
_cell.angle_beta   90.00
_cell.angle_gamma   90.00
#
_symmetry.space_group_name_H-M   'P 1'
#
loop_
_entity.id
_entity.type
_entity.pdbx_description
1 polymer ?
#
loop_
_entity_poly.entity_id
_entity_poly.type
_entity_poly.pdbx_seq_one_letter_code
_entity_poly.pdbx_strand_id
1 'polypeptide(L)'
;MTTRSRIVAWLQVILPLSALALLSVLFLLGRKPDPEASIPYADVDPRDLAERQAVTSPSYAGVTQDGAQLGVTAAEAVPGGAD
;
A
#
# COMPACT_ATOMS: atom_id res chain seq x y z
N MET A 1 -38.14 33.70 -15.95
CA MET A 1 -37.24 32.52 -15.92
C MET A 1 -38.06 31.28 -15.61
N THR A 2 -38.05 30.30 -16.50
CA THR A 2 -38.94 29.14 -16.48
C THR A 2 -38.61 28.19 -15.32
N THR A 3 -39.63 27.68 -14.62
CA THR A 3 -39.52 26.85 -13.40
C THR A 3 -38.59 25.64 -13.58
N ARG A 4 -38.52 25.07 -14.79
CA ARG A 4 -37.63 23.97 -15.16
C ARG A 4 -36.15 24.29 -14.93
N SER A 5 -35.70 25.49 -15.29
CA SER A 5 -34.30 25.89 -15.14
C SER A 5 -33.87 25.95 -13.67
N ARG A 6 -34.78 26.39 -12.78
CA ARG A 6 -34.53 26.45 -11.33
C ARG A 6 -34.39 25.05 -10.72
N ILE A 7 -35.22 24.10 -11.14
CA ILE A 7 -35.18 22.71 -10.62
C ILE A 7 -33.85 22.04 -11.00
N VAL A 8 -33.40 22.21 -12.25
CA VAL A 8 -32.13 21.63 -12.71
C VAL A 8 -30.95 22.24 -11.95
N ALA A 9 -30.94 23.54 -11.73
CA ALA A 9 -29.89 24.22 -10.97
C ALA A 9 -29.78 23.70 -9.51
N TRP A 10 -30.92 23.46 -8.85
CA TRP A 10 -30.92 22.86 -7.50
C TRP A 10 -30.42 21.42 -7.50
N LEU A 11 -30.83 20.61 -8.48
CA LEU A 11 -30.38 19.21 -8.57
C LEU A 11 -28.87 19.12 -8.82
N GLN A 12 -28.30 20.02 -9.62
CA GLN A 12 -26.86 20.07 -9.86
C GLN A 12 -26.04 20.32 -8.58
N VAL A 13 -26.63 20.93 -7.55
CA VAL A 13 -25.99 21.18 -6.25
C VAL A 13 -26.31 20.08 -5.24
N ILE A 14 -27.57 19.67 -5.12
CA ILE A 14 -27.98 18.65 -4.15
C ILE A 14 -27.41 17.27 -4.49
N LEU A 15 -27.34 16.92 -5.77
CA LEU A 15 -26.84 15.62 -6.23
C LEU A 15 -25.40 15.35 -5.75
N PRO A 16 -24.38 16.21 -6.03
CA PRO A 16 -23.03 15.97 -5.52
C PRO A 16 -22.93 16.08 -3.99
N LEU A 17 -23.72 16.95 -3.34
CA LEU A 17 -23.75 17.03 -1.87
C LEU A 17 -24.25 15.73 -1.24
N SER A 18 -25.25 15.10 -1.84
CA SER A 18 -25.75 13.80 -1.39
C SER A 18 -24.69 12.70 -1.54
N ALA A 19 -23.90 12.73 -2.61
CA ALA A 19 -22.80 11.78 -2.79
C ALA A 19 -21.74 11.91 -1.68
N LEU A 20 -21.37 13.13 -1.31
CA LEU A 20 -20.45 13.37 -0.18
C LEU A 20 -21.03 12.88 1.15
N ALA A 21 -22.32 13.14 1.40
CA ALA A 21 -22.98 12.66 2.62
C ALA A 21 -22.98 11.12 2.68
N LEU A 22 -23.28 10.44 1.58
CA LEU A 22 -23.23 8.98 1.50
C LEU A 22 -21.81 8.45 1.73
N LEU A 23 -20.79 9.04 1.09
CA LEU A 23 -19.39 8.68 1.32
C LEU A 23 -18.96 8.88 2.77
N SER A 24 -19.43 9.95 3.41
CA SER A 24 -19.19 10.19 4.84
C SER A 24 -19.82 9.10 5.70
N VAL A 25 -21.06 8.71 5.43
CA VAL A 25 -21.74 7.62 6.15
C VAL A 25 -21.03 6.29 5.92
N LEU A 26 -20.64 5.98 4.68
CA LEU A 26 -19.87 4.79 4.32
C LEU A 26 -18.56 4.73 5.12
N PHE A 27 -17.88 5.86 5.26
CA PHE A 27 -16.66 5.95 6.06
C PHE A 27 -16.92 5.79 7.56
N LEU A 28 -18.00 6.38 8.09
CA LEU A 28 -18.39 6.25 9.49
C LEU A 28 -18.82 4.82 9.86
N LEU A 29 -19.50 4.15 8.93
CA LEU A 29 -20.02 2.80 9.14
C LEU A 29 -18.99 1.72 8.78
N GLY A 30 -17.98 2.07 7.97
CA GLY A 30 -16.85 1.22 7.65
C GLY A 30 -16.12 0.79 8.91
N ARG A 31 -16.14 -0.51 9.23
CA ARG A 31 -15.24 -1.08 10.23
C ARG A 31 -13.81 -0.79 9.77
N LYS A 32 -12.94 -0.39 10.71
CA LYS A 32 -11.49 -0.43 10.48
C LYS A 32 -11.14 -1.84 9.99
N PRO A 33 -10.40 -2.00 8.87
CA PRO A 33 -9.80 -3.28 8.55
C PRO A 33 -9.01 -3.69 9.79
N ASP A 34 -9.44 -4.78 10.42
CA ASP A 34 -8.79 -5.30 11.61
C ASP A 34 -7.44 -5.85 11.18
N PRO A 35 -6.31 -5.21 11.54
CA PRO A 35 -4.99 -5.64 11.12
C PRO A 35 -4.67 -7.04 11.65
N GLU A 36 -5.24 -7.42 12.80
CA GLU A 36 -5.06 -8.74 13.40
C GLU A 36 -5.87 -9.83 12.68
N ALA A 37 -6.99 -9.49 12.06
CA ALA A 37 -7.81 -10.45 11.31
C ALA A 37 -7.23 -10.82 9.94
N SER A 38 -6.32 -10.00 9.40
CA SER A 38 -5.85 -10.13 8.01
C SER A 38 -4.39 -10.51 7.85
N ILE A 39 -3.69 -10.89 8.93
CA ILE A 39 -2.30 -11.35 8.82
C ILE A 39 -2.12 -12.77 9.39
N PRO A 40 -2.58 -13.82 8.69
CA PRO A 40 -2.32 -15.23 9.04
C PRO A 40 -0.87 -15.69 8.80
N TYR A 41 0.05 -14.78 8.43
CA TYR A 41 1.42 -15.13 8.00
C TYR A 41 2.52 -14.18 8.50
N ALA A 42 2.24 -13.20 9.38
CA ALA A 42 3.29 -12.46 10.08
C ALA A 42 3.64 -13.20 11.36
N ASP A 43 4.29 -14.35 11.19
CA ASP A 43 5.10 -14.98 12.23
C ASP A 43 6.48 -14.29 12.33
N VAL A 44 6.65 -13.16 11.65
CA VAL A 44 7.81 -12.27 11.78
C VAL A 44 7.27 -10.89 12.15
N ASP A 45 7.61 -10.45 13.37
CA ASP A 45 7.26 -9.12 13.83
C ASP A 45 7.84 -8.11 12.83
N PRO A 46 7.04 -7.25 12.17
CA PRO A 46 7.58 -6.23 11.27
C PRO A 46 8.55 -5.28 11.99
N ARG A 47 8.51 -5.24 13.34
CA ARG A 47 9.51 -4.57 14.17
C ARG A 47 10.85 -5.28 14.12
N ASP A 48 10.88 -6.61 14.21
CA ASP A 48 12.11 -7.41 14.09
C ASP A 48 12.77 -7.26 12.71
N LEU A 49 11.99 -7.14 11.63
CA LEU A 49 12.53 -6.90 10.27
C LEU A 49 12.95 -5.43 10.03
N ALA A 50 12.30 -4.48 10.71
CA ALA A 50 12.73 -3.07 10.69
C ALA A 50 14.02 -2.86 11.51
N GLU A 51 14.17 -3.59 12.62
CA GLU A 51 15.36 -3.60 13.48
C GLU A 51 16.52 -4.38 12.85
N ARG A 52 16.23 -5.55 12.27
CA ARG A 52 17.18 -6.33 11.47
C ARG A 52 16.99 -5.93 10.02
N GLN A 53 17.67 -4.87 9.59
CA GLN A 53 17.76 -4.52 8.16
C GLN A 53 18.11 -5.79 7.36
N ALA A 54 17.15 -6.47 6.76
CA ALA A 54 17.36 -7.75 6.09
C ALA A 54 16.53 -7.80 4.82
N VAL A 55 17.11 -8.36 3.76
CA VAL A 55 16.48 -8.50 2.45
C VAL A 55 16.15 -9.98 2.23
N THR A 56 14.87 -10.30 2.07
CA THR A 56 14.42 -11.66 1.75
C THR A 56 14.52 -11.92 0.24
N SER A 57 14.98 -13.10 -0.16
CA SER A 57 15.12 -13.54 -1.56
C SER A 57 15.89 -12.56 -2.49
N PRO A 58 17.07 -12.04 -2.12
CA PRO A 58 17.83 -11.13 -2.97
C PRO A 58 18.40 -11.84 -4.20
N SER A 59 18.42 -11.11 -5.33
CA SER A 59 19.13 -11.51 -6.55
C SER A 59 20.07 -10.38 -6.99
N TYR A 60 21.34 -10.72 -7.22
CA TYR A 60 22.36 -9.79 -7.70
C TYR A 60 22.96 -10.31 -9.01
N ALA A 61 23.07 -9.44 -10.02
CA ALA A 61 23.71 -9.75 -11.29
C ALA A 61 24.90 -8.81 -11.51
N GLY A 62 26.05 -9.36 -11.88
CA GLY A 62 27.28 -8.61 -12.12
C GLY A 62 28.07 -9.16 -13.30
N VAL A 63 29.03 -8.38 -13.77
CA VAL A 63 29.98 -8.77 -14.82
C VAL A 63 31.39 -8.68 -14.25
N THR A 64 32.20 -9.71 -14.42
CA THR A 64 33.60 -9.73 -14.00
C THR A 64 34.45 -8.82 -14.87
N GLN A 65 35.66 -8.48 -14.43
CA GLN A 65 36.60 -7.67 -15.24
C GLN A 65 36.93 -8.32 -16.58
N ASP A 66 36.88 -9.65 -16.65
CA ASP A 66 37.12 -10.44 -17.86
C ASP A 66 35.86 -10.65 -18.72
N GLY A 67 34.72 -10.06 -18.35
CA GLY A 67 33.47 -10.10 -19.11
C GLY A 67 32.55 -11.29 -18.81
N ALA A 68 32.86 -12.11 -17.81
CA ALA A 68 31.98 -13.21 -17.40
C ALA A 68 30.76 -12.67 -16.63
N GLN A 69 29.58 -13.23 -16.90
CA GLN A 69 28.35 -12.87 -16.17
C GLN A 69 28.23 -13.73 -14.92
N LEU A 70 27.96 -13.10 -13.78
CA LEU A 70 27.74 -13.76 -12.49
C LEU A 70 26.36 -13.37 -11.94
N GLY A 71 25.59 -14.38 -11.54
CA GLY A 71 24.33 -14.21 -10.82
C GLY A 71 24.43 -14.82 -9.43
N VAL A 72 24.03 -14.07 -8.41
CA VAL A 72 23.98 -14.52 -7.01
C VAL A 72 22.54 -14.46 -6.55
N THR A 73 22.05 -15.54 -5.94
CA THR A 73 20.73 -15.61 -5.31
C THR A 73 20.87 -16.15 -3.89
N ALA A 74 20.06 -15.67 -2.97
CA ALA A 74 20.04 -16.15 -1.58
C ALA A 74 18.61 -16.17 -1.03
N ALA A 75 18.40 -16.89 0.07
CA ALA A 75 17.13 -16.85 0.81
C ALA A 75 16.99 -15.56 1.64
N GLU A 76 18.11 -15.05 2.16
CA GLU A 76 18.17 -13.86 3.00
C GLU A 76 19.54 -13.19 2.86
N ALA A 77 19.59 -11.85 2.88
CA ALA A 77 20.82 -11.07 3.00
C ALA A 77 20.69 -10.05 4.12
N VAL A 78 21.72 -10.01 4.98
CA VAL A 78 21.87 -9.01 6.04
C VAL A 78 23.09 -8.13 5.72
N PRO A 79 23.00 -6.80 5.89
CA PRO A 79 24.15 -5.93 5.82
C PRO A 79 25.06 -6.25 7.00
N GLY A 80 26.22 -6.84 6.71
CA GLY A 80 27.28 -6.97 7.70
C GLY A 80 27.80 -5.57 8.03
N GLY A 81 27.81 -5.20 9.31
CA GLY A 81 28.61 -4.08 9.77
C GLY A 81 30.06 -4.35 9.36
N ALA A 82 30.57 -3.56 8.43
CA ALA A 82 31.97 -3.59 8.05
C ALA A 82 32.76 -2.91 9.18
N ASP A 83 33.55 -3.70 9.90
CA ASP A 83 34.84 -3.23 10.41
C ASP A 83 35.89 -3.38 9.30
#